data_AF-A0A177TP73-F1
#
_entry.id   AF-A0A177TP73-F1
#
_cell.length_a   1.000
_cell.length_b   1.000
_cell.length_c   1.000
_cell.angle_alpha   90.00
_cell.angle_beta   90.00
_cell.angle_gamma   90.00
#
_symmetry.space_group_name_H-M   'P 1'
#
loop_
_entity.id
_entity.type
_entity.pdbx_description
1 polymer ?
#
loop_
_entity_poly.entity_id
_entity_poly.type
_entity_poly.pdbx_seq_one_letter_code
_entity_poly.pdbx_strand_id
1 'polypeptide(L)'
;MTDAEKELDVYQTELEVKVTRSDRPMGDPVFATPIYLASVHSAEDRDIDAAIIQHNRDFPQGPHWRNHLVTLSKQFKELFDPEQKLFYKYDRCCRTALWGVKMFDDLRAQHVMVRSISEFRRAFDAFGGSVLKGLDWGHVGVAGGSILACLTQVVIGKELRNSDIDLFIWGLNANDMANKLNHILTTIEGNVDRFPSKYMVERSATAVTLVPRRHSAGRRIQVILRVYTNPAAILSSFDIDPACILYDGQEVWLSLRAVRAFYTGYTTTTGSISSSFAARIVKYATRGYGVLVRPDEDEEAGEELLRYMETTLRRHKSTVVTSFSKLPWTGTNNFKKVFAAMKSTAPTDWTHSYSALAALASLWHFANMSGRIGELMDEVGAASNIYGLYEGYDAMNGFVDSSDWLRALETFSPSLKSRTWTLPDRVWKIRGADLTNKPLLLIAILPILLRQHLHTRNVNAHLHRLPDSDDLEDADGTKMEICLWSLTGHDIWQQPVGQDSAVHELLVTATMLTAWTLWKISSGASWPRMGYGRSLHNALVFSFNAALTRTGDFDDWIRS
;
A
#
# COMPACT_ATOMS: atom_id res chain seq x y z
N MET A 1 31.29 -2.22 20.53
CA MET A 1 29.89 -2.00 20.14
C MET A 1 29.05 -3.12 20.74
N THR A 2 28.14 -2.79 21.65
CA THR A 2 27.11 -3.70 22.19
C THR A 2 26.17 -4.15 21.07
N ASP A 3 25.42 -5.22 21.25
CA ASP A 3 24.48 -5.68 20.21
C ASP A 3 23.35 -4.67 19.95
N ALA A 4 22.90 -3.95 20.98
CA ALA A 4 21.94 -2.85 20.82
C ALA A 4 22.50 -1.68 19.99
N GLU A 5 23.80 -1.39 20.09
CA GLU A 5 24.44 -0.36 19.25
C GLU A 5 24.56 -0.82 17.78
N LYS A 6 24.77 -2.12 17.52
CA LYS A 6 24.75 -2.66 16.15
C LYS A 6 23.35 -2.59 15.53
N GLU A 7 22.32 -2.94 16.31
CA GLU A 7 20.93 -2.82 15.85
C GLU A 7 20.61 -1.37 15.53
N LEU A 8 20.97 -0.43 16.41
CA LEU A 8 20.77 0.99 16.17
C LEU A 8 21.45 1.46 14.86
N ASP A 9 22.68 1.04 14.60
CA ASP A 9 23.45 1.40 13.40
C ASP A 9 22.72 0.99 12.10
N VAL A 10 22.07 -0.18 12.10
CA VAL A 10 21.23 -0.64 10.99
C VAL A 10 20.05 0.30 10.76
N TYR A 11 19.31 0.66 11.81
CA TYR A 11 18.16 1.58 11.67
C TYR A 11 18.60 2.99 11.24
N GLN A 12 19.76 3.47 11.71
CA GLN A 12 20.32 4.74 11.27
C GLN A 12 20.66 4.71 9.79
N THR A 13 21.37 3.68 9.35
CA THR A 13 21.76 3.49 7.95
C THR A 13 20.53 3.48 7.04
N GLU A 14 19.51 2.69 7.39
CA GLU A 14 18.30 2.59 6.57
C GLU A 14 17.48 3.89 6.53
N LEU A 15 17.43 4.65 7.64
CA LEU A 15 16.81 5.98 7.66
C LEU A 15 17.57 6.95 6.77
N GLU A 16 18.91 6.96 6.83
CA GLU A 16 19.75 7.81 5.98
C GLU A 16 19.62 7.43 4.50
N VAL A 17 19.51 6.14 4.17
CA VAL A 17 19.21 5.66 2.81
C VAL A 17 17.85 6.20 2.34
N LYS A 18 16.79 6.12 3.17
CA LYS A 18 15.46 6.66 2.81
C LYS A 18 15.49 8.18 2.60
N VAL A 19 16.18 8.92 3.46
CA VAL A 19 16.35 10.38 3.31
C VAL A 19 17.06 10.70 2.00
N THR A 20 18.20 10.06 1.76
CA THR A 20 19.03 10.26 0.55
C THR A 20 18.30 9.85 -0.73
N ARG A 21 17.40 8.86 -0.67
CA ARG A 21 16.53 8.47 -1.78
C ARG A 21 15.45 9.52 -2.08
N SER A 22 14.97 10.20 -1.05
CA SER A 22 13.95 11.25 -1.17
C SER A 22 14.50 12.59 -1.64
N ASP A 23 15.77 12.89 -1.33
CA ASP A 23 16.47 14.10 -1.78
C ASP A 23 16.94 13.93 -3.23
N ARG A 24 16.16 14.46 -4.18
CA ARG A 24 16.51 14.46 -5.60
C ARG A 24 17.12 15.79 -6.03
N PRO A 25 18.25 15.78 -6.79
CA PRO A 25 18.74 17.00 -7.39
C PRO A 25 17.71 17.56 -8.39
N MET A 26 17.46 18.87 -8.34
CA MET A 26 16.76 19.58 -9.42
C MET A 26 17.63 19.49 -10.67
N GLY A 27 17.17 18.90 -11.77
CA GLY A 27 18.01 18.92 -12.97
C GLY A 27 17.53 18.27 -14.24
N ASP A 28 16.94 17.07 -14.21
CA ASP A 28 16.76 16.35 -15.47
C ASP A 28 15.49 16.76 -16.25
N PRO A 29 15.57 16.83 -17.59
CA PRO A 29 14.45 17.23 -18.42
C PRO A 29 13.30 16.23 -18.29
N VAL A 30 12.18 16.70 -17.74
CA VAL A 30 10.93 15.95 -17.72
C VAL A 30 10.36 15.91 -19.13
N PHE A 31 10.56 14.79 -19.83
CA PHE A 31 9.95 14.56 -21.13
C PHE A 31 8.42 14.44 -20.99
N ALA A 32 7.69 15.07 -21.91
CA ALA A 32 6.24 15.04 -21.88
C ALA A 32 5.70 13.65 -22.28
N THR A 33 4.58 13.23 -21.67
CA THR A 33 3.94 11.93 -21.95
C THR A 33 3.69 11.61 -23.42
N PRO A 34 3.37 12.56 -24.33
CA PRO A 34 3.14 12.24 -25.74
C PRO A 34 4.30 11.52 -26.42
N ILE A 35 5.54 11.73 -25.97
CA ILE A 35 6.74 11.12 -26.55
C ILE A 35 6.72 9.60 -26.37
N TYR A 36 6.16 9.12 -25.26
CA TYR A 36 6.12 7.70 -24.91
C TYR A 36 4.85 6.99 -25.36
N LEU A 37 3.78 7.73 -25.72
CA LEU A 37 2.48 7.11 -25.97
C LEU A 37 2.53 6.03 -27.04
N ALA A 38 3.29 6.19 -28.12
CA ALA A 38 3.45 5.14 -29.12
C ALA A 38 4.15 3.90 -28.54
N SER A 39 5.33 4.09 -27.93
CA SER A 39 6.13 3.00 -27.37
C SER A 39 5.45 2.23 -26.23
N VAL A 40 4.63 2.90 -25.41
CA VAL A 40 3.86 2.27 -24.31
C VAL A 40 2.95 1.14 -24.83
N HIS A 41 2.54 1.21 -26.10
CA HIS A 41 1.72 0.20 -26.77
C HIS A 41 2.55 -0.81 -27.61
N SER A 42 3.86 -0.91 -27.36
CA SER A 42 4.72 -1.91 -28.00
C SER A 42 4.96 -3.09 -27.08
N ALA A 43 4.67 -4.31 -27.55
CA ALA A 43 5.06 -5.53 -26.84
C ALA A 43 6.53 -5.92 -27.08
N GLU A 44 7.14 -5.37 -28.13
CA GLU A 44 8.49 -5.73 -28.60
C GLU A 44 9.58 -4.79 -28.07
N ASP A 45 9.20 -3.56 -27.70
CA ASP A 45 10.10 -2.58 -27.11
C ASP A 45 10.55 -3.08 -25.73
N ARG A 46 11.82 -3.49 -25.63
CA ARG A 46 12.41 -4.00 -24.40
C ARG A 46 12.72 -2.87 -23.42
N ASP A 47 12.92 -1.64 -23.89
CA ASP A 47 13.41 -0.52 -23.08
C ASP A 47 12.27 0.31 -22.49
N ILE A 48 11.06 0.22 -23.07
CA ILE A 48 9.94 1.07 -22.66
C ILE A 48 9.58 0.95 -21.18
N ASP A 49 9.65 -0.24 -20.58
CA ASP A 49 9.30 -0.40 -19.16
C ASP A 49 10.35 0.29 -18.26
N ALA A 50 11.63 0.25 -18.63
CA ALA A 50 12.70 0.99 -17.94
C ALA A 50 12.52 2.51 -18.12
N ALA A 51 12.17 2.96 -19.32
CA ALA A 51 11.86 4.36 -19.60
C ALA A 51 10.63 4.84 -18.79
N ILE A 52 9.60 4.01 -18.63
CA ILE A 52 8.43 4.32 -17.79
C ILE A 52 8.82 4.39 -16.31
N ILE A 53 9.68 3.48 -15.81
CA ILE A 53 10.18 3.52 -14.43
C ILE A 53 10.96 4.81 -14.19
N GLN A 54 11.86 5.18 -15.10
CA GLN A 54 12.62 6.41 -15.02
C GLN A 54 11.70 7.64 -15.10
N HIS A 55 10.75 7.66 -16.04
CA HIS A 55 9.74 8.72 -16.12
C HIS A 55 8.95 8.82 -14.81
N ASN A 56 8.45 7.71 -14.26
CA ASN A 56 7.74 7.70 -12.97
C ASN A 56 8.60 8.24 -11.82
N ARG A 57 9.90 7.98 -11.83
CA ARG A 57 10.85 8.56 -10.89
C ARG A 57 10.91 10.07 -11.08
N ASP A 58 11.06 10.55 -12.31
CA ASP A 58 11.35 11.96 -12.63
C ASP A 58 10.08 12.82 -12.75
N PHE A 59 9.10 12.58 -11.87
CA PHE A 59 7.92 13.43 -11.82
C PHE A 59 8.32 14.88 -11.46
N PRO A 60 7.70 15.89 -12.10
CA PRO A 60 8.04 17.28 -11.86
C PRO A 60 7.59 17.70 -10.46
N GLN A 61 8.36 18.53 -9.75
CA GLN A 61 7.95 19.07 -8.45
C GLN A 61 7.01 20.28 -8.56
N GLY A 62 6.91 20.90 -9.74
CA GLY A 62 6.16 22.14 -9.97
C GLY A 62 4.81 21.96 -10.68
N PRO A 63 4.23 23.05 -11.22
CA PRO A 63 2.89 23.06 -11.83
C PRO A 63 2.82 22.30 -13.17
N HIS A 64 3.97 21.90 -13.72
CA HIS A 64 4.08 21.23 -15.02
C HIS A 64 3.73 19.74 -15.00
N TRP A 65 3.25 19.21 -13.87
CA TRP A 65 2.80 17.82 -13.72
C TRP A 65 1.76 17.37 -14.75
N ARG A 66 0.98 18.29 -15.33
CA ARG A 66 -0.01 17.95 -16.36
C ARG A 66 0.62 17.36 -17.62
N ASN A 67 1.84 17.79 -17.97
CA ASN A 67 2.59 17.23 -19.10
C ASN A 67 3.18 15.84 -18.80
N HIS A 68 3.21 15.48 -17.51
CA HIS A 68 3.75 14.23 -17.01
C HIS A 68 2.70 13.10 -16.95
N LEU A 69 1.42 13.45 -17.11
CA LEU A 69 0.29 12.53 -17.08
C LEU A 69 -0.45 12.53 -18.43
N VAL A 70 -1.34 11.56 -18.60
CA VAL A 70 -2.15 11.35 -19.80
C VAL A 70 -3.60 11.68 -19.45
N THR A 71 -4.22 12.54 -20.25
CA THR A 71 -5.64 12.92 -20.11
C THR A 71 -6.56 11.84 -20.67
N LEU A 72 -7.58 11.42 -19.90
CA LEU A 72 -8.59 10.49 -20.39
C LEU A 72 -9.44 11.11 -21.52
N SER A 73 -9.85 12.37 -21.36
CA SER A 73 -10.80 13.01 -22.28
C SER A 73 -10.22 13.37 -23.65
N LYS A 74 -8.90 13.50 -23.75
CA LYS A 74 -8.19 13.92 -24.97
C LYS A 74 -7.17 12.87 -25.42
N GLN A 75 -6.00 12.82 -24.78
CA GLN A 75 -4.87 12.01 -25.28
C GLN A 75 -5.16 10.51 -25.29
N PHE A 76 -5.80 9.99 -24.25
CA PHE A 76 -6.19 8.57 -24.21
C PHE A 76 -7.30 8.26 -25.21
N LYS A 77 -8.27 9.17 -25.37
CA LYS A 77 -9.36 9.03 -26.33
C LYS A 77 -8.84 8.97 -27.78
N GLU A 78 -7.81 9.74 -28.11
CA GLU A 78 -7.19 9.78 -29.45
C GLU A 78 -6.58 8.42 -29.87
N LEU A 79 -6.41 7.46 -28.94
CA LEU A 79 -5.99 6.09 -29.24
C LEU A 79 -7.10 5.23 -29.88
N PHE A 80 -8.36 5.70 -29.83
CA PHE A 80 -9.53 4.99 -30.32
C PHE A 80 -10.21 5.77 -31.44
N ASP A 81 -11.08 5.10 -32.20
CA ASP A 81 -11.84 5.75 -33.27
C ASP A 81 -12.56 7.02 -32.78
N PRO A 82 -12.64 8.07 -33.60
CA PRO A 82 -13.13 9.39 -33.19
C PRO A 82 -14.61 9.45 -32.79
N GLU A 83 -15.37 8.36 -32.97
CA GLU A 83 -16.76 8.29 -32.57
C GLU A 83 -16.93 8.47 -31.05
N GLN A 84 -18.03 9.14 -30.66
CA GLN A 84 -18.41 9.23 -29.25
C GLN A 84 -18.91 7.87 -28.75
N LYS A 85 -17.97 7.03 -28.30
CA LYS A 85 -18.28 5.76 -27.66
C LYS A 85 -18.43 5.97 -26.15
N LEU A 86 -19.44 5.31 -25.55
CA LEU A 86 -19.62 5.30 -24.09
C LEU A 86 -18.48 4.56 -23.40
N PHE A 87 -17.95 3.53 -24.08
CA PHE A 87 -16.84 2.70 -23.65
C PHE A 87 -15.85 2.50 -24.80
N TYR A 88 -14.57 2.49 -24.48
CA TYR A 88 -13.49 2.13 -25.37
C TYR A 88 -13.03 0.70 -25.06
N LYS A 89 -13.01 -0.15 -26.09
CA LYS A 89 -12.42 -1.49 -25.99
C LYS A 89 -10.92 -1.33 -26.22
N TYR A 90 -10.13 -1.64 -25.20
CA TYR A 90 -8.68 -1.52 -25.27
C TYR A 90 -8.06 -2.91 -25.27
N ASP A 91 -7.62 -3.33 -26.45
CA ASP A 91 -7.04 -4.65 -26.66
C ASP A 91 -5.67 -4.76 -25.99
N ARG A 92 -5.47 -5.86 -25.28
CA ARG A 92 -4.22 -6.16 -24.62
C ARG A 92 -3.30 -6.92 -25.55
N CYS A 93 -2.00 -6.71 -25.42
CA CYS A 93 -1.02 -7.48 -26.18
C CYS A 93 -1.09 -8.98 -25.89
N CYS A 94 -0.49 -9.79 -26.78
CA CYS A 94 -0.34 -11.21 -26.53
C CYS A 94 0.59 -11.45 -25.33
N ARG A 95 0.18 -12.32 -24.41
CA ARG A 95 0.97 -12.69 -23.23
C ARG A 95 2.38 -13.21 -23.57
N THR A 96 2.52 -13.93 -24.69
CA THR A 96 3.81 -14.50 -25.12
C THR A 96 4.73 -13.49 -25.78
N ALA A 97 4.21 -12.32 -26.19
CA ALA A 97 5.03 -11.25 -26.74
C ALA A 97 5.80 -10.50 -25.65
N LEU A 98 5.34 -10.54 -24.39
CA LEU A 98 5.99 -9.89 -23.27
C LEU A 98 7.16 -10.74 -22.73
N TRP A 99 8.35 -10.15 -22.73
CA TRP A 99 9.56 -10.71 -22.13
C TRP A 99 9.53 -10.56 -20.60
N GLY A 100 9.92 -11.63 -19.88
CA GLY A 100 9.85 -11.71 -18.42
C GLY A 100 8.90 -12.79 -17.89
N VAL A 101 8.91 -12.98 -16.58
CA VAL A 101 8.05 -13.96 -15.88
C VAL A 101 6.70 -13.33 -15.55
N LYS A 102 5.64 -13.96 -16.07
CA LYS A 102 4.25 -13.56 -15.83
C LYS A 102 3.68 -14.35 -14.65
N MET A 103 3.15 -13.64 -13.66
CA MET A 103 2.53 -14.21 -12.46
C MET A 103 1.13 -13.62 -12.27
N PHE A 104 0.26 -14.32 -11.54
CA PHE A 104 -1.07 -13.84 -11.15
C PHE A 104 -2.01 -13.48 -12.31
N ASP A 105 -1.82 -14.07 -13.49
CA ASP A 105 -2.47 -13.66 -14.73
C ASP A 105 -3.52 -14.65 -15.25
N ASP A 106 -3.89 -15.64 -14.45
CA ASP A 106 -4.92 -16.63 -14.81
C ASP A 106 -6.29 -16.01 -15.15
N LEU A 107 -6.57 -14.81 -14.62
CA LEU A 107 -7.80 -14.04 -14.89
C LEU A 107 -7.57 -12.85 -15.84
N ARG A 108 -6.39 -12.77 -16.48
CA ARG A 108 -6.06 -11.69 -17.40
C ARG A 108 -6.91 -11.82 -18.68
N ALA A 109 -7.84 -10.88 -18.87
CA ALA A 109 -8.63 -10.77 -20.08
C ALA A 109 -7.80 -10.34 -21.30
N GLN A 110 -8.31 -10.60 -22.51
CA GLN A 110 -7.72 -10.17 -23.78
C GLN A 110 -7.90 -8.67 -24.07
N HIS A 111 -8.83 -8.01 -23.38
CA HIS A 111 -9.10 -6.59 -23.50
C HIS A 111 -9.60 -6.04 -22.16
N VAL A 112 -9.50 -4.72 -22.00
CA VAL A 112 -10.15 -3.97 -20.92
C VAL A 112 -11.15 -3.00 -21.52
N MET A 113 -12.32 -2.88 -20.89
CA MET A 113 -13.29 -1.84 -21.25
C MET A 113 -12.99 -0.59 -20.43
N VAL A 114 -12.87 0.57 -21.09
CA VAL A 114 -12.57 1.84 -20.43
C VAL A 114 -13.72 2.81 -20.68
N ARG A 115 -14.30 3.39 -19.64
CA ARG A 115 -15.38 4.38 -19.78
C ARG A 115 -14.87 5.68 -20.39
N SER A 116 -15.72 6.33 -21.17
CA SER A 116 -15.57 7.75 -21.48
C SER A 116 -15.63 8.59 -20.20
N ILE A 117 -15.10 9.82 -20.22
CA ILE A 117 -15.10 10.70 -19.04
C ILE A 117 -16.52 10.96 -18.49
N SER A 118 -17.53 11.06 -19.36
CA SER A 118 -18.93 11.27 -18.96
C SER A 118 -19.50 10.03 -18.26
N GLU A 119 -19.23 8.83 -18.79
CA GLU A 119 -19.64 7.58 -18.15
C GLU A 119 -18.88 7.29 -16.87
N PHE A 120 -17.59 7.65 -16.82
CA PHE A 120 -16.79 7.57 -15.61
C PHE A 120 -17.40 8.42 -14.50
N ARG A 121 -17.79 9.67 -14.76
CA ARG A 121 -18.41 10.54 -13.75
C ARG A 121 -19.73 9.96 -13.23
N ARG A 122 -20.58 9.43 -14.13
CA ARG A 122 -21.80 8.71 -13.73
C ARG A 122 -21.49 7.51 -12.83
N ALA A 123 -20.50 6.71 -13.22
CA ALA A 123 -20.07 5.54 -12.44
C ALA A 123 -19.51 5.97 -11.08
N PHE A 124 -18.71 7.02 -11.02
CA PHE A 124 -18.14 7.56 -9.79
C PHE A 124 -19.21 8.09 -8.83
N ASP A 125 -20.20 8.84 -9.34
CA ASP A 125 -21.33 9.34 -8.54
C ASP A 125 -22.13 8.18 -7.93
N ALA A 126 -22.44 7.16 -8.74
CA ALA A 126 -23.15 5.95 -8.31
C ALA A 126 -22.32 5.09 -7.36
N PHE A 127 -20.99 5.06 -7.53
CA PHE A 127 -20.08 4.37 -6.64
C PHE A 127 -20.15 4.98 -5.24
N GLY A 128 -20.24 6.31 -5.14
CA GLY A 128 -20.31 7.04 -3.86
C GLY A 128 -19.73 8.46 -3.92
N GLY A 129 -19.28 8.91 -5.10
CA GLY A 129 -18.78 10.26 -5.32
C GLY A 129 -19.85 11.35 -5.15
N SER A 130 -21.13 10.99 -5.16
CA SER A 130 -22.25 11.93 -4.98
C SER A 130 -22.19 12.71 -3.65
N VAL A 131 -21.56 12.18 -2.60
CA VAL A 131 -21.39 12.92 -1.34
C VAL A 131 -20.34 14.03 -1.42
N LEU A 132 -19.57 14.10 -2.51
CA LEU A 132 -18.58 15.14 -2.81
C LEU A 132 -19.16 16.26 -3.69
N LYS A 133 -20.47 16.28 -3.91
CA LYS A 133 -21.13 17.32 -4.70
C LYS A 133 -20.87 18.70 -4.09
N GLY A 134 -20.38 19.64 -4.90
CA GLY A 134 -20.03 20.99 -4.44
C GLY A 134 -18.66 21.11 -3.77
N LEU A 135 -17.87 20.03 -3.73
CA LEU A 135 -16.48 20.10 -3.30
C LEU A 135 -15.70 21.08 -4.19
N ASP A 136 -14.86 21.90 -3.57
CA ASP A 136 -13.85 22.65 -4.29
C ASP A 136 -12.69 21.70 -4.58
N TRP A 137 -12.49 21.38 -5.85
CA TRP A 137 -11.49 20.43 -6.30
C TRP A 137 -10.08 21.02 -6.46
N GLY A 138 -9.89 22.33 -6.24
CA GLY A 138 -8.55 22.89 -6.21
C GLY A 138 -7.68 22.18 -5.17
N HIS A 139 -6.49 21.71 -5.53
CA HIS A 139 -5.57 21.03 -4.60
C HIS A 139 -6.05 19.71 -3.97
N VAL A 140 -7.12 19.09 -4.48
CA VAL A 140 -7.62 17.79 -3.99
C VAL A 140 -8.15 16.92 -5.12
N GLY A 141 -8.00 15.61 -4.99
CA GLY A 141 -8.45 14.65 -6.00
C GLY A 141 -8.57 13.25 -5.41
N VAL A 142 -9.28 12.38 -6.11
CA VAL A 142 -9.44 10.98 -5.72
C VAL A 142 -8.53 10.11 -6.58
N ALA A 143 -7.82 9.15 -5.98
CA ALA A 143 -6.93 8.28 -6.74
C ALA A 143 -7.06 6.81 -6.33
N GLY A 144 -6.42 5.92 -7.11
CA GLY A 144 -6.23 4.53 -6.74
C GLY A 144 -7.30 3.57 -7.25
N GLY A 145 -7.48 2.47 -6.52
CA GLY A 145 -8.33 1.35 -6.94
C GLY A 145 -9.81 1.71 -7.12
N SER A 146 -10.26 2.80 -6.48
CA SER A 146 -11.60 3.37 -6.57
C SER A 146 -11.87 3.96 -7.97
N ILE A 147 -10.91 4.73 -8.47
CA ILE A 147 -10.94 5.35 -9.80
C ILE A 147 -10.79 4.28 -10.87
N LEU A 148 -9.85 3.35 -10.70
CA LEU A 148 -9.71 2.20 -11.59
C LEU A 148 -11.03 1.42 -11.72
N ALA A 149 -11.69 1.14 -10.59
CA ALA A 149 -12.95 0.41 -10.58
C ALA A 149 -14.04 1.16 -11.36
N CYS A 150 -14.22 2.46 -11.10
CA CYS A 150 -15.17 3.28 -11.83
C CYS A 150 -14.87 3.35 -13.33
N LEU A 151 -13.58 3.36 -13.69
CA LEU A 151 -13.13 3.50 -15.07
C LEU A 151 -13.27 2.21 -15.87
N THR A 152 -12.99 1.05 -15.26
CA THR A 152 -12.81 -0.22 -16.01
C THR A 152 -13.85 -1.29 -15.74
N GLN A 153 -14.60 -1.20 -14.64
CA GLN A 153 -15.59 -2.22 -14.30
C GLN A 153 -16.93 -1.91 -14.98
N VAL A 154 -17.46 -2.92 -15.68
CA VAL A 154 -18.75 -2.82 -16.38
C VAL A 154 -19.90 -2.70 -15.36
N VAL A 155 -19.82 -3.46 -14.26
CA VAL A 155 -20.80 -3.45 -13.17
C VAL A 155 -20.09 -3.17 -11.85
N ILE A 156 -20.57 -2.17 -11.12
CA ILE A 156 -20.13 -1.90 -9.76
C ILE A 156 -20.86 -2.86 -8.81
N GLY A 157 -20.34 -4.08 -8.68
CA GLY A 157 -20.95 -5.17 -7.93
C GLY A 157 -20.68 -5.16 -6.42
N LYS A 158 -21.16 -6.20 -5.72
CA LYS A 158 -20.94 -6.40 -4.27
C LYS A 158 -19.45 -6.46 -3.89
N GLU A 159 -18.61 -7.00 -4.77
CA GLU A 159 -17.15 -7.13 -4.59
C GLU A 159 -16.42 -5.78 -4.38
N LEU A 160 -17.05 -4.68 -4.80
CA LEU A 160 -16.49 -3.33 -4.68
C LEU A 160 -17.06 -2.55 -3.49
N ARG A 161 -17.96 -3.14 -2.69
CA ARG A 161 -18.56 -2.49 -1.51
C ARG A 161 -17.52 -2.05 -0.48
N ASN A 162 -16.43 -2.80 -0.36
CA ASN A 162 -15.33 -2.53 0.56
C ASN A 162 -14.20 -1.70 -0.08
N SER A 163 -14.41 -1.15 -1.28
CA SER A 163 -13.42 -0.26 -1.91
C SER A 163 -13.64 1.17 -1.46
N ASP A 164 -12.62 1.76 -0.84
CA ASP A 164 -12.70 3.09 -0.24
C ASP A 164 -12.63 4.20 -1.32
N ILE A 165 -13.02 5.44 -0.98
CA ILE A 165 -12.70 6.64 -1.78
C ILE A 165 -11.53 7.36 -1.09
N ASP A 166 -10.36 7.35 -1.72
CA ASP A 166 -9.16 7.97 -1.16
C ASP A 166 -8.92 9.35 -1.78
N LEU A 167 -9.09 10.38 -0.96
CA LEU A 167 -8.83 11.79 -1.27
C LEU A 167 -7.39 12.14 -0.90
N PHE A 168 -6.68 12.72 -1.87
CA PHE A 168 -5.32 13.20 -1.72
C PHE A 168 -5.30 14.72 -1.89
N ILE A 169 -4.68 15.41 -0.95
CA ILE A 169 -4.48 16.86 -0.99
C ILE A 169 -3.02 17.14 -1.37
N TRP A 170 -2.76 18.16 -2.18
CA TRP A 170 -1.41 18.49 -2.64
C TRP A 170 -1.11 19.99 -2.71
N GLY A 171 0.16 20.35 -2.63
CA GLY A 171 0.67 21.69 -2.90
C GLY A 171 0.20 22.76 -1.91
N LEU A 172 -0.22 22.37 -0.71
CA LEU A 172 -0.67 23.26 0.35
C LEU A 172 0.26 23.14 1.58
N ASN A 173 0.38 24.22 2.36
CA ASN A 173 1.04 24.19 3.67
C ASN A 173 0.12 23.57 4.73
N ALA A 174 0.64 23.30 5.93
CA ALA A 174 -0.11 22.63 7.00
C ALA A 174 -1.43 23.33 7.38
N ASN A 175 -1.47 24.67 7.40
CA ASN A 175 -2.68 25.43 7.75
C ASN A 175 -3.74 25.31 6.63
N ASP A 176 -3.32 25.46 5.38
CA ASP A 176 -4.23 25.34 4.23
C ASP A 176 -4.72 23.90 4.03
N MET A 177 -3.89 22.90 4.34
CA MET A 177 -4.29 21.49 4.38
C MET A 177 -5.38 21.26 5.43
N ALA A 178 -5.26 21.87 6.63
CA ALA A 178 -6.28 21.79 7.67
C ALA A 178 -7.60 22.46 7.23
N ASN A 179 -7.52 23.63 6.59
CA ASN A 179 -8.69 24.30 6.01
C ASN A 179 -9.36 23.44 4.93
N LYS A 180 -8.55 22.79 4.07
CA LYS A 180 -9.04 21.90 3.02
C LYS A 180 -9.69 20.65 3.57
N LEU A 181 -9.11 20.03 4.60
CA LEU A 181 -9.72 18.92 5.32
C LEU A 181 -11.08 19.31 5.91
N ASN A 182 -11.18 20.48 6.57
CA ASN A 182 -12.43 20.99 7.10
C ASN A 182 -13.48 21.19 5.99
N HIS A 183 -13.08 21.76 4.84
CA HIS A 183 -13.96 21.91 3.67
C HIS A 183 -14.48 20.57 3.14
N ILE A 184 -13.63 19.55 3.06
CA ILE A 184 -14.04 18.20 2.65
C ILE A 184 -15.07 17.63 3.62
N LEU A 185 -14.81 17.71 4.93
CA LEU A 185 -15.69 17.18 5.96
C LEU A 185 -17.06 17.89 5.93
N THR A 186 -17.08 19.22 5.91
CA THR A 186 -18.34 19.99 5.87
C THR A 186 -19.12 19.77 4.58
N THR A 187 -18.44 19.58 3.43
CA THR A 187 -19.09 19.23 2.16
C THR A 187 -19.81 17.88 2.27
N ILE A 188 -19.13 16.85 2.80
CA ILE A 188 -19.73 15.52 2.93
C ILE A 188 -20.87 15.54 3.96
N GLU A 189 -20.69 16.21 5.09
CA GLU A 189 -21.73 16.39 6.11
C GLU A 189 -22.98 17.07 5.54
N GLY A 190 -22.81 18.11 4.73
CA GLY A 190 -23.93 18.82 4.08
C GLY A 190 -24.67 17.98 3.03
N ASN A 191 -24.01 17.01 2.42
CA ASN A 191 -24.61 16.14 1.39
C ASN A 191 -25.24 14.85 1.97
N VAL A 192 -25.04 14.55 3.25
CA VAL A 192 -25.52 13.32 3.88
C VAL A 192 -26.58 13.65 4.94
N ASP A 193 -27.84 13.36 4.61
CA ASP A 193 -28.95 13.53 5.56
C ASP A 193 -28.72 12.73 6.86
N ARG A 194 -28.91 13.41 8.00
CA ARG A 194 -28.64 12.90 9.36
C ARG A 194 -27.25 12.26 9.49
N PHE A 195 -26.21 12.95 8.99
CA PHE A 195 -24.82 12.48 8.97
C PHE A 195 -24.38 11.71 10.24
N PRO A 196 -24.61 12.17 11.48
CA PRO A 196 -24.16 11.44 12.69
C PRO A 196 -24.76 10.04 12.85
N SER A 197 -25.93 9.79 12.26
CA SER A 197 -26.60 8.48 12.26
C SER A 197 -26.14 7.57 11.11
N LYS A 198 -25.44 8.10 10.11
CA LYS A 198 -24.96 7.35 8.93
C LYS A 198 -23.47 7.13 8.90
N TYR A 199 -22.70 8.10 9.39
CA TYR A 199 -21.24 8.05 9.38
C TYR A 199 -20.68 8.32 10.77
N MET A 200 -19.47 7.81 10.95
CA MET A 200 -18.58 8.15 12.04
C MET A 200 -17.27 8.63 11.42
N VAL A 201 -16.73 9.73 11.94
CA VAL A 201 -15.40 10.21 11.53
C VAL A 201 -14.37 9.67 12.49
N GLU A 202 -13.35 9.00 11.95
CA GLU A 202 -12.20 8.49 12.68
C GLU A 202 -10.92 9.15 12.16
N ARG A 203 -9.93 9.32 13.03
CA ARG A 203 -8.58 9.72 12.63
C ARG A 203 -7.57 8.67 13.08
N SER A 204 -6.70 8.24 12.16
CA SER A 204 -5.48 7.46 12.43
C SER A 204 -4.23 8.33 12.21
N ALA A 205 -3.05 7.71 12.28
CA ALA A 205 -1.78 8.37 11.94
C ALA A 205 -1.69 8.80 10.46
N THR A 206 -2.46 8.16 9.58
CA THR A 206 -2.25 8.25 8.12
C THR A 206 -3.46 8.73 7.34
N ALA A 207 -4.65 8.72 7.95
CA ALA A 207 -5.87 9.19 7.31
C ALA A 207 -6.90 9.71 8.32
N VAL A 208 -7.73 10.65 7.85
CA VAL A 208 -9.06 10.91 8.41
C VAL A 208 -10.08 10.15 7.59
N THR A 209 -10.86 9.29 8.23
CA THR A 209 -11.76 8.35 7.56
C THR A 209 -13.20 8.56 8.00
N LEU A 210 -14.10 8.75 7.05
CA LEU A 210 -15.54 8.68 7.25
C LEU A 210 -15.99 7.24 7.03
N VAL A 211 -16.38 6.57 8.12
CA VAL A 211 -16.80 5.17 8.14
C VAL A 211 -18.32 5.08 8.19
N PRO A 212 -18.99 4.41 7.24
CA PRO A 212 -20.42 4.14 7.32
C PRO A 212 -20.76 3.30 8.56
N ARG A 213 -21.85 3.62 9.26
CA ARG A 213 -22.35 2.78 10.36
C ARG A 213 -22.95 1.48 9.81
N ARG A 214 -22.99 0.43 10.63
CA ARG A 214 -23.33 -0.96 10.27
C ARG A 214 -24.62 -1.13 9.44
N HIS A 215 -25.59 -0.23 9.57
CA HIS A 215 -26.89 -0.29 8.88
C HIS A 215 -27.09 0.82 7.84
N SER A 216 -26.04 1.57 7.52
CA SER A 216 -26.12 2.73 6.65
C SER A 216 -25.63 2.39 5.24
N ALA A 217 -26.41 2.75 4.24
CA ALA A 217 -25.96 2.75 2.86
C ALA A 217 -24.95 3.89 2.69
N GLY A 218 -23.68 3.54 2.55
CA GLY A 218 -22.58 4.49 2.44
C GLY A 218 -21.28 3.76 2.11
N ARG A 219 -20.26 4.52 1.75
CA ARG A 219 -18.94 3.98 1.47
C ARG A 219 -17.90 4.69 2.30
N ARG A 220 -16.85 3.98 2.67
CA ARG A 220 -15.74 4.59 3.40
C ARG A 220 -15.04 5.62 2.52
N ILE A 221 -14.73 6.78 3.09
CA ILE A 221 -14.04 7.88 2.43
C ILE A 221 -12.85 8.25 3.31
N GLN A 222 -11.66 8.31 2.73
CA GLN A 222 -10.42 8.60 3.45
C GLN A 222 -9.81 9.88 2.89
N VAL A 223 -9.36 10.77 3.76
CA VAL A 223 -8.49 11.88 3.42
C VAL A 223 -7.10 11.51 3.90
N ILE A 224 -6.17 11.33 2.97
CA ILE A 224 -4.81 10.87 3.26
C ILE A 224 -4.00 12.02 3.88
N LEU A 225 -3.33 11.74 5.01
CA LEU A 225 -2.57 12.72 5.80
C LEU A 225 -1.10 12.84 5.39
N ARG A 226 -0.78 12.47 4.15
CA ARG A 226 0.55 12.65 3.56
C ARG A 226 0.56 13.88 2.67
N VAL A 227 1.58 14.71 2.82
CA VAL A 227 1.79 15.89 1.97
C VAL A 227 2.38 15.44 0.64
N TYR A 228 1.78 15.91 -0.45
CA TYR A 228 2.30 15.74 -1.80
C TYR A 228 2.48 17.09 -2.47
N THR A 229 3.48 17.22 -3.34
CA THR A 229 3.73 18.45 -4.08
C THR A 229 2.70 18.66 -5.20
N ASN A 230 2.30 17.58 -5.89
CA ASN A 230 1.32 17.61 -6.98
C ASN A 230 0.77 16.19 -7.31
N PRO A 231 -0.22 16.07 -8.23
CA PRO A 231 -0.78 14.78 -8.66
C PRO A 231 0.21 13.76 -9.22
N ALA A 232 1.27 14.17 -9.93
CA ALA A 232 2.27 13.23 -10.43
C ALA A 232 3.06 12.60 -9.28
N ALA A 233 3.39 13.38 -8.24
CA ALA A 233 3.99 12.86 -7.01
C ALA A 233 3.09 11.82 -6.32
N ILE A 234 1.77 12.06 -6.25
CA ILE A 234 0.81 11.08 -5.71
C ILE A 234 0.86 9.77 -6.48
N LEU A 235 0.70 9.83 -7.81
CA LEU A 235 0.65 8.62 -8.64
C LEU A 235 1.98 7.88 -8.68
N SER A 236 3.11 8.60 -8.59
CA SER A 236 4.44 7.99 -8.55
C SER A 236 4.63 7.08 -7.33
N SER A 237 3.90 7.36 -6.25
CA SER A 237 4.01 6.64 -4.97
C SER A 237 3.32 5.29 -4.93
N PHE A 238 2.43 5.01 -5.90
CA PHE A 238 1.63 3.80 -5.87
C PHE A 238 2.45 2.56 -6.28
N ASP A 239 2.15 1.45 -5.62
CA ASP A 239 2.78 0.14 -5.80
C ASP A 239 2.20 -0.65 -6.98
N ILE A 240 0.94 -0.42 -7.33
CA ILE A 240 0.20 -1.16 -8.37
C ILE A 240 -0.09 -0.26 -9.58
N ASP A 241 0.53 -0.58 -10.72
CA ASP A 241 0.46 0.19 -11.97
C ASP A 241 -0.97 0.54 -12.45
N PRO A 242 -1.93 -0.41 -12.57
CA PRO A 242 -3.27 -0.07 -13.06
C PRO A 242 -4.03 0.88 -12.11
N ALA A 243 -3.61 1.01 -10.85
CA ALA A 243 -4.21 1.94 -9.90
C ALA A 243 -3.63 3.36 -9.98
N CYS A 244 -2.59 3.59 -10.79
CA CYS A 244 -1.91 4.88 -10.93
C CYS A 244 -2.72 5.88 -11.78
N ILE A 245 -3.93 6.19 -11.29
CA ILE A 245 -4.96 7.01 -11.91
C ILE A 245 -5.55 7.96 -10.86
N LEU A 246 -5.81 9.22 -11.24
CA LEU A 246 -6.36 10.25 -10.37
C LEU A 246 -7.49 11.01 -11.07
N TYR A 247 -8.55 11.35 -10.32
CA TYR A 247 -9.62 12.23 -10.74
C TYR A 247 -9.61 13.53 -9.92
N ASP A 248 -9.51 14.67 -10.59
CA ASP A 248 -9.42 15.99 -9.95
C ASP A 248 -10.74 16.78 -9.98
N GLY A 249 -11.88 16.10 -10.15
CA GLY A 249 -13.19 16.75 -10.30
C GLY A 249 -13.51 17.22 -11.72
N GLN A 250 -12.53 17.27 -12.61
CA GLN A 250 -12.73 17.62 -14.02
C GLN A 250 -12.18 16.53 -14.96
N GLU A 251 -10.95 16.09 -14.76
CA GLU A 251 -10.28 15.16 -15.64
C GLU A 251 -9.84 13.90 -14.88
N VAL A 252 -9.78 12.78 -15.60
CA VAL A 252 -9.10 11.57 -15.15
C VAL A 252 -7.70 11.55 -15.76
N TRP A 253 -6.70 11.59 -14.90
CA TRP A 253 -5.29 11.58 -15.23
C TRP A 253 -4.71 10.18 -15.05
N LEU A 254 -4.05 9.67 -16.07
CA LEU A 254 -3.36 8.37 -16.05
C LEU A 254 -1.85 8.59 -16.09
N SER A 255 -1.10 7.87 -15.25
CA SER A 255 0.34 7.73 -15.46
C SER A 255 0.65 6.82 -16.65
N LEU A 256 1.86 6.89 -17.20
CA LEU A 256 2.30 5.92 -18.21
C LEU A 256 2.28 4.47 -17.70
N ARG A 257 2.49 4.25 -16.39
CA ARG A 257 2.33 2.95 -15.73
C ARG A 257 0.92 2.41 -15.87
N ALA A 258 -0.10 3.24 -15.63
CA ALA A 258 -1.50 2.82 -15.80
C ALA A 258 -1.84 2.51 -17.26
N VAL A 259 -1.40 3.35 -18.21
CA VAL A 259 -1.60 3.12 -19.65
C VAL A 259 -0.93 1.81 -20.08
N ARG A 260 0.32 1.59 -19.64
CA ARG A 260 1.07 0.35 -19.89
C ARG A 260 0.35 -0.86 -19.30
N ALA A 261 -0.14 -0.78 -18.06
CA ALA A 261 -0.88 -1.86 -17.43
C ALA A 261 -2.22 -2.17 -18.13
N PHE A 262 -2.87 -1.17 -18.73
CA PHE A 262 -4.08 -1.40 -19.53
C PHE A 262 -3.78 -2.16 -20.82
N TYR A 263 -2.66 -1.85 -21.47
CA TYR A 263 -2.18 -2.54 -22.67
C TYR A 263 -1.63 -3.94 -22.37
N THR A 264 -0.83 -4.10 -21.33
CA THR A 264 -0.16 -5.37 -21.04
C THR A 264 -1.01 -6.26 -20.15
N GLY A 265 -1.87 -5.71 -19.30
CA GLY A 265 -2.58 -6.46 -18.26
C GLY A 265 -1.71 -6.80 -17.04
N TYR A 266 -0.60 -6.11 -16.83
CA TYR A 266 0.34 -6.38 -15.73
C TYR A 266 0.76 -5.10 -15.00
N THR A 267 1.08 -5.25 -13.71
CA THR A 267 2.04 -4.39 -13.03
C THR A 267 3.44 -4.89 -13.36
N THR A 268 4.26 -4.04 -13.99
CA THR A 268 5.65 -4.38 -14.33
C THR A 268 6.55 -3.99 -13.18
N THR A 269 7.40 -4.90 -12.73
CA THR A 269 8.30 -4.66 -11.59
C THR A 269 9.69 -5.22 -11.83
N THR A 270 10.68 -4.45 -11.38
CA THR A 270 12.09 -4.82 -11.20
C THR A 270 12.41 -4.86 -9.69
N GLY A 271 11.52 -5.44 -8.87
CA GLY A 271 11.71 -5.56 -7.42
C GLY A 271 10.97 -4.51 -6.58
N SER A 272 10.46 -3.44 -7.21
CA SER A 272 9.60 -2.43 -6.58
C SER A 272 8.37 -2.99 -5.86
N ILE A 273 7.95 -4.21 -6.22
CA ILE A 273 6.82 -4.91 -5.62
C ILE A 273 7.06 -5.31 -4.16
N SER A 274 8.31 -5.25 -3.68
CA SER A 274 8.67 -5.56 -2.28
C SER A 274 7.96 -4.68 -1.26
N SER A 275 7.57 -3.46 -1.65
CA SER A 275 6.79 -2.54 -0.82
C SER A 275 5.28 -2.76 -0.88
N SER A 276 4.83 -3.71 -1.70
CA SER A 276 3.42 -4.13 -1.78
C SER A 276 3.13 -5.31 -0.86
N PHE A 277 1.87 -5.77 -0.88
CA PHE A 277 1.37 -6.84 -0.03
C PHE A 277 0.71 -7.93 -0.85
N ALA A 278 0.86 -9.18 -0.38
CA ALA A 278 0.22 -10.34 -0.99
C ALA A 278 -1.27 -10.13 -1.23
N ALA A 279 -2.00 -9.61 -0.24
CA ALA A 279 -3.43 -9.33 -0.38
C ALA A 279 -3.76 -8.32 -1.50
N ARG A 280 -2.93 -7.29 -1.69
CA ARG A 280 -3.11 -6.32 -2.79
C ARG A 280 -2.86 -6.98 -4.14
N ILE A 281 -1.77 -7.72 -4.28
CA ILE A 281 -1.45 -8.44 -5.52
C ILE A 281 -2.59 -9.39 -5.90
N VAL A 282 -3.06 -10.21 -4.95
CA VAL A 282 -4.19 -11.13 -5.16
C VAL A 282 -5.48 -10.37 -5.51
N LYS A 283 -5.76 -9.23 -4.85
CA LYS A 283 -6.92 -8.38 -5.15
C LYS A 283 -6.88 -7.78 -6.57
N TYR A 284 -5.72 -7.41 -7.09
CA TYR A 284 -5.62 -6.90 -8.47
C TYR A 284 -5.57 -8.05 -9.49
N ALA A 285 -5.08 -9.22 -9.11
CA ALA A 285 -5.19 -10.45 -9.89
C ALA A 285 -6.66 -10.85 -10.13
N THR A 286 -7.52 -10.74 -9.11
CA THR A 286 -8.98 -10.94 -9.29
C THR A 286 -9.65 -9.89 -10.17
N ARG A 287 -9.02 -8.73 -10.36
CA ARG A 287 -9.44 -7.68 -11.30
C ARG A 287 -8.82 -7.85 -12.70
N GLY A 288 -8.12 -8.95 -12.94
CA GLY A 288 -7.51 -9.28 -14.23
C GLY A 288 -6.19 -8.56 -14.51
N TYR A 289 -5.46 -8.15 -13.47
CA TYR A 289 -4.11 -7.57 -13.60
C TYR A 289 -3.08 -8.46 -12.89
N GLY A 290 -2.15 -9.02 -13.66
CA GLY A 290 -1.06 -9.84 -13.13
C GLY A 290 0.17 -9.02 -12.74
N VAL A 291 1.26 -9.72 -12.46
CA VAL A 291 2.60 -9.14 -12.26
C VAL A 291 3.53 -9.63 -13.35
N LEU A 292 4.27 -8.71 -13.96
CA LEU A 292 5.35 -9.01 -14.91
C LEU A 292 6.68 -8.69 -14.23
N VAL A 293 7.48 -9.71 -13.97
CA VAL A 293 8.82 -9.56 -13.40
C VAL A 293 9.84 -9.65 -14.53
N ARG A 294 10.64 -8.59 -14.72
CA ARG A 294 11.65 -8.50 -15.77
C ARG A 294 13.06 -8.46 -15.16
N PRO A 295 14.04 -9.16 -15.76
CA PRO A 295 15.45 -8.93 -15.48
C PRO A 295 15.84 -7.46 -15.79
N ASP A 296 16.77 -6.90 -15.00
CA ASP A 296 17.35 -5.56 -15.18
C ASP A 296 18.69 -5.61 -15.98
N GLU A 297 19.08 -6.80 -16.46
CA GLU A 297 20.39 -7.07 -17.08
C GLU A 297 20.34 -7.19 -18.61
N ASP A 298 21.50 -6.94 -19.24
CA ASP A 298 21.75 -7.10 -20.68
C ASP A 298 21.35 -8.48 -21.22
N GLU A 299 21.18 -8.62 -22.53
CA GLU A 299 20.49 -9.75 -23.16
C GLU A 299 20.99 -11.14 -22.76
N GLU A 300 22.30 -11.39 -22.64
CA GLU A 300 22.79 -12.74 -22.30
C GLU A 300 22.58 -13.11 -20.82
N ALA A 301 22.95 -12.20 -19.91
CA ALA A 301 22.79 -12.41 -18.47
C ALA A 301 21.30 -12.38 -18.06
N GLY A 302 20.53 -11.47 -18.66
CA GLY A 302 19.07 -11.39 -18.50
C GLY A 302 18.35 -12.66 -18.95
N GLU A 303 18.79 -13.32 -20.03
CA GLU A 303 18.21 -14.60 -20.48
C GLU A 303 18.54 -15.76 -19.51
N GLU A 304 19.75 -15.81 -18.96
CA GLU A 304 20.11 -16.80 -17.93
C GLU A 304 19.26 -16.58 -16.66
N LEU A 305 19.17 -15.34 -16.19
CA LEU A 305 18.37 -14.96 -15.03
C LEU A 305 16.89 -15.28 -15.24
N LEU A 306 16.36 -15.01 -16.43
CA LEU A 306 14.99 -15.35 -16.79
C LEU A 306 14.74 -16.86 -16.71
N ARG A 307 15.67 -17.70 -17.22
CA ARG A 307 15.56 -19.16 -17.11
C ARG A 307 15.57 -19.62 -15.65
N TYR A 308 16.43 -19.03 -14.81
CA TYR A 308 16.46 -19.30 -13.38
C TYR A 308 15.12 -18.96 -12.71
N MET A 309 14.60 -17.76 -12.97
CA MET A 309 13.32 -17.28 -12.46
C MET A 309 12.16 -18.22 -12.85
N GLU A 310 12.06 -18.54 -14.14
CA GLU A 310 11.03 -19.47 -14.64
C GLU A 310 11.14 -20.86 -14.00
N THR A 311 12.36 -21.37 -13.85
CA THR A 311 12.62 -22.68 -13.21
C THR A 311 12.17 -22.67 -11.75
N THR A 312 12.44 -21.58 -11.03
CA THR A 312 11.98 -21.38 -9.65
C THR A 312 10.46 -21.37 -9.57
N LEU A 313 9.77 -20.64 -10.46
CA LEU A 313 8.31 -20.65 -10.50
C LEU A 313 7.74 -22.05 -10.84
N ARG A 314 8.31 -22.75 -11.83
CA ARG A 314 7.88 -24.12 -12.18
C ARG A 314 8.05 -25.09 -11.00
N ARG A 315 9.15 -24.99 -10.28
CA ARG A 315 9.42 -25.79 -9.08
C ARG A 315 8.36 -25.55 -8.01
N HIS A 316 8.05 -24.29 -7.68
CA HIS A 316 7.02 -23.96 -6.70
C HIS A 316 5.62 -24.45 -7.11
N LYS A 317 5.25 -24.35 -8.40
CA LYS A 317 4.00 -24.93 -8.92
C LYS A 317 3.94 -26.44 -8.69
N SER A 318 5.01 -27.16 -8.99
CA SER A 318 5.10 -28.61 -8.75
C SER A 318 4.98 -28.94 -7.25
N THR A 319 5.64 -28.17 -6.39
CA THR A 319 5.56 -28.35 -4.93
C THR A 319 4.14 -28.17 -4.40
N VAL A 320 3.41 -27.13 -4.83
CA VAL A 320 2.03 -26.88 -4.40
C VAL A 320 1.12 -28.05 -4.79
N VAL A 321 1.18 -28.49 -6.06
CA VAL A 321 0.36 -29.60 -6.56
C VAL A 321 0.68 -30.90 -5.82
N THR A 322 1.97 -31.23 -5.68
CA THR A 322 2.43 -32.45 -4.99
C THR A 322 2.07 -32.45 -3.50
N SER A 323 2.16 -31.29 -2.85
CA SER A 323 1.80 -31.15 -1.44
C SER A 323 0.30 -31.34 -1.24
N PHE A 324 -0.52 -30.79 -2.12
CA PHE A 324 -1.97 -30.95 -2.06
C PHE A 324 -2.40 -32.40 -2.36
N SER A 325 -1.78 -33.06 -3.35
CA SER A 325 -2.16 -34.43 -3.73
C SER A 325 -1.85 -35.48 -2.67
N LYS A 326 -0.94 -35.18 -1.74
CA LYS A 326 -0.61 -36.06 -0.59
C LYS A 326 -1.63 -35.95 0.55
N LEU A 327 -2.51 -34.95 0.52
CA LEU A 327 -3.50 -34.74 1.58
C LEU A 327 -4.77 -35.58 1.34
N PRO A 328 -5.46 -36.03 2.40
CA PRO A 328 -6.70 -36.79 2.26
C PRO A 328 -7.78 -35.96 1.57
N TRP A 329 -8.48 -36.51 0.58
CA TRP A 329 -9.51 -35.79 -0.15
C TRP A 329 -10.65 -35.25 0.73
N THR A 330 -10.94 -35.92 1.86
CA THR A 330 -11.96 -35.50 2.84
C THR A 330 -11.53 -34.35 3.74
N GLY A 331 -10.28 -33.86 3.62
CA GLY A 331 -9.74 -32.80 4.46
C GLY A 331 -10.32 -31.42 4.12
N THR A 332 -11.10 -30.85 5.04
CA THR A 332 -11.75 -29.54 4.87
C THR A 332 -10.78 -28.35 4.87
N ASN A 333 -9.55 -28.52 5.37
CA ASN A 333 -8.54 -27.46 5.48
C ASN A 333 -7.27 -27.74 4.66
N ASN A 334 -7.38 -28.52 3.58
CA ASN A 334 -6.19 -28.94 2.82
C ASN A 334 -5.45 -27.77 2.18
N PHE A 335 -6.16 -26.78 1.65
CA PHE A 335 -5.53 -25.59 1.07
C PHE A 335 -4.73 -24.82 2.11
N LYS A 336 -5.32 -24.56 3.29
CA LYS A 336 -4.65 -23.91 4.42
C LYS A 336 -3.37 -24.63 4.82
N LYS A 337 -3.36 -25.96 4.85
CA LYS A 337 -2.15 -26.75 5.14
C LYS A 337 -1.06 -26.52 4.09
N VAL A 338 -1.42 -26.52 2.81
CA VAL A 338 -0.46 -26.24 1.72
C VAL A 338 0.04 -24.80 1.78
N PHE A 339 -0.84 -23.83 2.01
CA PHE A 339 -0.48 -22.42 2.21
C PHE A 339 0.52 -22.26 3.35
N ALA A 340 0.23 -22.84 4.52
CA ALA A 340 1.11 -22.78 5.69
C ALA A 340 2.46 -23.46 5.42
N ALA A 341 2.47 -24.61 4.73
CA ALA A 341 3.70 -25.29 4.34
C ALA A 341 4.56 -24.39 3.42
N MET A 342 3.97 -23.83 2.35
CA MET A 342 4.69 -22.91 1.46
C MET A 342 5.21 -21.67 2.19
N LYS A 343 4.42 -21.06 3.09
CA LYS A 343 4.86 -19.90 3.87
C LYS A 343 6.00 -20.25 4.82
N SER A 344 5.96 -21.44 5.45
CA SER A 344 7.02 -21.89 6.36
C SER A 344 8.36 -22.11 5.67
N THR A 345 8.35 -22.37 4.36
CA THR A 345 9.57 -22.49 3.54
C THR A 345 10.07 -21.16 2.96
N ALA A 346 9.29 -20.08 3.08
CA ALA A 346 9.69 -18.75 2.63
C ALA A 346 10.41 -18.03 3.78
N PRO A 347 11.69 -17.65 3.63
CA PRO A 347 12.44 -16.96 4.69
C PRO A 347 11.96 -15.52 4.91
N THR A 348 11.25 -14.96 3.93
CA THR A 348 10.79 -13.57 3.90
C THR A 348 9.27 -13.46 3.77
N ASP A 349 8.77 -12.23 3.76
CA ASP A 349 7.41 -11.98 3.30
C ASP A 349 7.22 -12.26 1.82
N TRP A 350 5.96 -12.49 1.45
CA TRP A 350 5.58 -12.95 0.11
C TRP A 350 6.06 -12.03 -1.00
N THR A 351 6.25 -10.76 -0.72
CA THR A 351 6.68 -9.75 -1.68
C THR A 351 8.16 -9.40 -1.55
N HIS A 352 8.84 -9.79 -0.48
CA HIS A 352 10.22 -9.35 -0.18
C HIS A 352 11.30 -10.14 -0.91
N SER A 353 10.94 -11.24 -1.59
CA SER A 353 11.86 -11.96 -2.49
C SER A 353 11.13 -12.49 -3.72
N TYR A 354 11.88 -12.67 -4.80
CA TYR A 354 11.35 -13.34 -6.00
C TYR A 354 10.81 -14.74 -5.69
N SER A 355 11.56 -15.52 -4.92
CA SER A 355 11.19 -16.91 -4.59
C SER A 355 9.90 -16.98 -3.77
N ALA A 356 9.73 -16.08 -2.78
CA ALA A 356 8.50 -16.00 -2.00
C ALA A 356 7.31 -15.56 -2.88
N LEU A 357 7.53 -14.59 -3.79
CA LEU A 357 6.47 -14.14 -4.71
C LEU A 357 6.07 -15.26 -5.67
N ALA A 358 7.04 -16.02 -6.19
CA ALA A 358 6.80 -17.18 -7.05
C ALA A 358 6.04 -18.30 -6.33
N ALA A 359 6.30 -18.52 -5.04
CA ALA A 359 5.54 -19.44 -4.20
C ALA A 359 4.08 -18.97 -4.05
N LEU A 360 3.85 -17.68 -3.78
CA LEU A 360 2.50 -17.10 -3.73
C LEU A 360 1.79 -17.18 -5.09
N ALA A 361 2.48 -16.91 -6.19
CA ALA A 361 1.94 -17.03 -7.55
C ALA A 361 1.54 -18.48 -7.87
N SER A 362 2.27 -19.45 -7.32
CA SER A 362 1.96 -20.88 -7.46
C SER A 362 0.70 -21.27 -6.67
N LEU A 363 0.53 -20.73 -5.46
CA LEU A 363 -0.69 -20.86 -4.67
C LEU A 363 -1.90 -20.22 -5.37
N TRP A 364 -1.72 -19.03 -5.96
CA TRP A 364 -2.72 -18.36 -6.79
C TRP A 364 -3.16 -19.23 -7.97
N HIS A 365 -2.20 -19.72 -8.75
CA HIS A 365 -2.49 -20.56 -9.91
C HIS A 365 -3.28 -21.83 -9.52
N PHE A 366 -2.86 -22.50 -8.44
CA PHE A 366 -3.58 -23.65 -7.91
C PHE A 366 -4.97 -23.29 -7.38
N ALA A 367 -5.12 -22.17 -6.66
CA ALA A 367 -6.39 -21.68 -6.15
C ALA A 367 -7.35 -21.37 -7.29
N ASN A 368 -6.89 -20.75 -8.38
CA ASN A 368 -7.71 -20.52 -9.56
C ASN A 368 -8.16 -21.84 -10.20
N MET A 369 -7.25 -22.77 -10.48
CA MET A 369 -7.58 -24.06 -11.09
C MET A 369 -8.52 -24.94 -10.24
N SER A 370 -8.48 -24.78 -8.92
CA SER A 370 -9.28 -25.58 -7.98
C SER A 370 -10.52 -24.86 -7.43
N GLY A 371 -10.81 -23.63 -7.87
CA GLY A 371 -11.96 -22.84 -7.40
C GLY A 371 -11.82 -22.33 -5.96
N ARG A 372 -10.60 -22.15 -5.45
CA ARG A 372 -10.27 -21.78 -4.06
C ARG A 372 -9.67 -20.39 -3.91
N ILE A 373 -9.92 -19.48 -4.85
CA ILE A 373 -9.45 -18.08 -4.75
C ILE A 373 -9.92 -17.44 -3.45
N GLY A 374 -11.15 -17.72 -2.99
CA GLY A 374 -11.67 -17.24 -1.71
C GLY A 374 -10.81 -17.67 -0.52
N GLU A 375 -10.43 -18.95 -0.44
CA GLU A 375 -9.54 -19.44 0.62
C GLU A 375 -8.15 -18.78 0.55
N LEU A 376 -7.61 -18.55 -0.64
CA LEU A 376 -6.36 -17.81 -0.77
C LEU A 376 -6.51 -16.37 -0.27
N MET A 377 -7.59 -15.68 -0.63
CA MET A 377 -7.87 -14.33 -0.18
C MET A 377 -8.00 -14.25 1.34
N ASP A 378 -8.66 -15.23 1.97
CA ASP A 378 -8.78 -15.33 3.43
C ASP A 378 -7.41 -15.53 4.08
N GLU A 379 -6.57 -16.44 3.55
CA GLU A 379 -5.25 -16.72 4.11
C GLU A 379 -4.26 -15.56 3.91
N VAL A 380 -4.22 -14.93 2.72
CA VAL A 380 -3.37 -13.74 2.52
C VAL A 380 -3.91 -12.55 3.29
N GLY A 381 -5.23 -12.38 3.41
CA GLY A 381 -5.85 -11.33 4.21
C GLY A 381 -5.52 -11.48 5.71
N ALA A 382 -5.52 -12.71 6.22
CA ALA A 382 -5.12 -13.03 7.58
C ALA A 382 -3.59 -12.97 7.82
N ALA A 383 -2.77 -13.09 6.76
CA ALA A 383 -1.30 -13.12 6.83
C ALA A 383 -0.62 -11.79 6.45
N SER A 384 -1.26 -10.89 5.69
CA SER A 384 -0.69 -9.62 5.19
C SER A 384 -0.80 -8.51 6.23
N ASN A 385 0.01 -8.58 7.29
CA ASN A 385 -0.36 -7.99 8.57
C ASN A 385 0.19 -6.61 8.94
N ILE A 386 0.97 -5.92 8.09
CA ILE A 386 1.39 -4.54 8.39
C ILE A 386 0.57 -3.53 7.59
N TYR A 387 0.42 -3.69 6.27
CA TYR A 387 -0.35 -2.74 5.45
C TYR A 387 -1.65 -3.30 4.90
N GLY A 388 -1.85 -4.62 4.93
CA GLY A 388 -3.18 -5.20 4.76
C GLY A 388 -4.13 -4.78 5.89
N LEU A 389 -3.62 -4.23 7.01
CA LEU A 389 -4.39 -3.53 8.04
C LEU A 389 -5.07 -2.25 7.54
N TYR A 390 -4.59 -1.60 6.47
CA TYR A 390 -5.34 -0.50 5.84
C TYR A 390 -6.69 -1.00 5.32
N GLU A 391 -6.71 -2.21 4.74
CA GLU A 391 -7.92 -2.82 4.19
C GLU A 391 -8.66 -3.71 5.24
N GLY A 392 -7.93 -4.28 6.20
CA GLY A 392 -8.36 -5.18 7.27
C GLY A 392 -8.80 -4.47 8.56
N TYR A 393 -9.40 -3.30 8.41
CA TYR A 393 -10.00 -2.45 9.45
C TYR A 393 -10.77 -3.23 10.53
N ASP A 394 -11.36 -4.38 10.18
CA ASP A 394 -12.21 -5.18 11.06
C ASP A 394 -11.46 -6.00 12.11
N ALA A 395 -10.20 -6.39 11.89
CA ALA A 395 -9.45 -7.22 12.85
C ALA A 395 -9.07 -6.43 14.12
N MET A 396 -8.85 -5.13 14.00
CA MET A 396 -8.52 -4.21 15.11
C MET A 396 -9.72 -3.84 15.99
N ASN A 397 -10.96 -4.11 15.54
CA ASN A 397 -12.17 -3.83 16.34
C ASN A 397 -12.23 -4.63 17.65
N GLY A 398 -11.29 -5.55 17.90
CA GLY A 398 -11.13 -6.23 19.19
C GLY A 398 -10.65 -5.29 20.32
N PHE A 399 -9.92 -4.21 20.01
CA PHE A 399 -9.53 -3.21 21.00
C PHE A 399 -10.47 -2.01 20.92
N VAL A 400 -11.43 -1.97 21.84
CA VAL A 400 -12.46 -0.91 21.84
C VAL A 400 -12.04 0.25 22.73
N ASP A 401 -11.28 -0.01 23.78
CA ASP A 401 -10.83 0.98 24.76
C ASP A 401 -9.34 0.85 25.11
N SER A 402 -8.82 1.86 25.80
CA SER A 402 -7.43 1.94 26.22
C SER A 402 -7.05 0.87 27.27
N SER A 403 -8.04 0.29 27.97
CA SER A 403 -7.84 -0.77 28.94
C SER A 403 -7.50 -2.10 28.28
N ASP A 404 -8.09 -2.39 27.12
CA ASP A 404 -7.79 -3.59 26.34
C ASP A 404 -6.33 -3.55 25.83
N TRP A 405 -5.85 -2.39 25.39
CA TRP A 405 -4.44 -2.19 24.99
C TRP A 405 -3.48 -2.47 26.15
N LEU A 406 -3.77 -1.90 27.32
CA LEU A 406 -2.97 -2.13 28.53
C LEU A 406 -2.97 -3.60 28.95
N ARG A 407 -4.13 -4.26 28.92
CA ARG A 407 -4.25 -5.69 29.26
C ARG A 407 -3.41 -6.54 28.32
N ALA A 408 -3.35 -6.22 27.03
CA ALA A 408 -2.48 -6.92 26.09
C ALA A 408 -1.00 -6.68 26.40
N LEU A 409 -0.59 -5.44 26.70
CA LEU A 409 0.79 -5.11 27.08
C LEU A 409 1.24 -5.83 28.37
N GLU A 410 0.37 -5.92 29.38
CA GLU A 410 0.63 -6.61 30.65
C GLU A 410 1.00 -8.10 30.49
N THR A 411 0.67 -8.71 29.35
CA THR A 411 0.98 -10.12 29.08
C THR A 411 2.46 -10.36 28.80
N PHE A 412 3.19 -9.35 28.30
CA PHE A 412 4.63 -9.44 27.98
C PHE A 412 5.47 -8.33 28.62
N SER A 413 4.85 -7.36 29.30
CA SER A 413 5.50 -6.46 30.26
C SER A 413 4.77 -6.52 31.61
N PRO A 414 5.11 -7.48 32.48
CA PRO A 414 4.43 -7.68 33.76
C PRO A 414 4.49 -6.49 34.73
N SER A 415 5.52 -5.64 34.65
CA SER A 415 5.65 -4.46 35.52
C SER A 415 4.53 -3.45 35.34
N LEU A 416 3.87 -3.45 34.18
CA LEU A 416 2.69 -2.63 33.93
C LEU A 416 1.52 -2.97 34.87
N LYS A 417 1.46 -4.16 35.46
CA LYS A 417 0.40 -4.54 36.42
C LYS A 417 0.43 -3.71 37.71
N SER A 418 1.59 -3.15 38.07
CA SER A 418 1.76 -2.27 39.23
C SER A 418 1.57 -0.78 38.93
N ARG A 419 1.21 -0.41 37.69
CA ARG A 419 1.02 1.00 37.31
C ARG A 419 -0.10 1.67 38.11
N THR A 420 0.03 2.98 38.31
CA THR A 420 -0.99 3.83 38.98
C THR A 420 -1.77 4.72 38.03
N TRP A 421 -1.50 4.63 36.73
CA TRP A 421 -2.08 5.45 35.67
C TRP A 421 -2.83 4.60 34.63
N THR A 422 -3.62 5.26 33.79
CA THR A 422 -4.30 4.65 32.64
C THR A 422 -3.95 5.38 31.34
N LEU A 423 -4.13 4.71 30.21
CA LEU A 423 -4.02 5.33 28.90
C LEU A 423 -5.28 6.16 28.60
N PRO A 424 -5.15 7.33 27.93
CA PRO A 424 -6.30 8.08 27.44
C PRO A 424 -7.17 7.24 26.49
N ASP A 425 -8.47 7.53 26.38
CA ASP A 425 -9.44 6.85 25.49
C ASP A 425 -9.19 7.07 23.98
N ARG A 426 -7.99 7.52 23.60
CA ARG A 426 -7.59 7.98 22.26
C ARG A 426 -6.34 7.27 21.76
N VAL A 427 -6.22 5.98 22.10
CA VAL A 427 -5.14 5.12 21.60
C VAL A 427 -5.51 4.64 20.21
N TRP A 428 -4.56 4.67 19.26
CA TRP A 428 -4.67 4.17 17.89
C TRP A 428 -5.60 4.98 16.97
N LYS A 429 -6.78 5.38 17.45
CA LYS A 429 -7.75 6.21 16.74
C LYS A 429 -8.45 7.20 17.65
N ILE A 430 -8.90 8.31 17.07
CA ILE A 430 -9.84 9.25 17.70
C ILE A 430 -11.14 9.27 16.90
N ARG A 431 -12.27 9.40 17.61
CA ARG A 431 -13.61 9.56 17.04
C ARG A 431 -14.21 10.91 17.46
N GLY A 432 -15.00 11.54 16.58
CA GLY A 432 -15.78 12.74 16.89
C GLY A 432 -15.56 13.89 15.91
N ALA A 433 -16.08 15.08 16.24
CA ALA A 433 -16.06 16.25 15.35
C ALA A 433 -14.75 17.08 15.41
N ASP A 434 -14.02 17.02 16.52
CA ASP A 434 -12.81 17.82 16.77
C ASP A 434 -11.54 16.97 16.69
N LEU A 435 -11.29 16.36 15.53
CA LEU A 435 -10.24 15.36 15.32
C LEU A 435 -8.86 15.96 15.06
N THR A 436 -8.80 17.19 14.56
CA THR A 436 -7.55 17.88 14.22
C THR A 436 -6.88 18.47 15.46
N ASN A 437 -7.66 19.00 16.42
CA ASN A 437 -7.09 19.62 17.63
C ASN A 437 -6.76 18.61 18.75
N LYS A 438 -7.36 17.41 18.71
CA LYS A 438 -7.13 16.39 19.74
C LYS A 438 -5.86 15.58 19.42
N PRO A 439 -4.92 15.43 20.37
CA PRO A 439 -3.74 14.60 20.17
C PRO A 439 -4.15 13.13 20.06
N LEU A 440 -3.60 12.45 19.05
CA LEU A 440 -3.73 11.01 18.85
C LEU A 440 -2.56 10.32 19.52
N LEU A 441 -2.84 9.39 20.43
CA LEU A 441 -1.81 8.60 21.09
C LEU A 441 -1.64 7.27 20.37
N LEU A 442 -0.40 6.90 20.10
CA LEU A 442 0.00 5.68 19.41
C LEU A 442 1.01 4.93 20.26
N ILE A 443 0.97 3.60 20.20
CA ILE A 443 1.92 2.74 20.88
C ILE A 443 2.82 2.13 19.81
N ALA A 444 4.13 2.31 19.98
CA ALA A 444 5.15 1.75 19.09
C ALA A 444 6.16 0.97 19.92
N ILE A 445 6.47 -0.26 19.52
CA ILE A 445 7.60 -1.02 20.08
C ILE A 445 8.80 -0.79 19.17
N LEU A 446 9.89 -0.27 19.74
CA LEU A 446 11.09 0.16 19.03
C LEU A 446 12.34 -0.49 19.63
N PRO A 447 13.41 -0.71 18.86
CA PRO A 447 14.71 -1.10 19.41
C PRO A 447 15.18 -0.09 20.46
N ILE A 448 15.79 -0.59 21.53
CA ILE A 448 16.40 0.28 22.55
C ILE A 448 17.46 1.17 21.87
N LEU A 449 17.67 2.37 22.40
CA LEU A 449 18.56 3.42 21.85
C LEU A 449 17.99 4.18 20.64
N LEU A 450 17.07 3.58 19.87
CA LEU A 450 16.48 4.25 18.70
C LEU A 450 15.69 5.48 19.10
N ARG A 451 14.86 5.39 20.16
CA ARG A 451 14.12 6.56 20.66
C ARG A 451 15.05 7.69 21.08
N GLN A 452 16.13 7.42 21.83
CA GLN A 452 17.08 8.48 22.21
C GLN A 452 17.72 9.10 20.97
N HIS A 453 18.13 8.28 19.99
CA HIS A 453 18.71 8.77 18.74
C HIS A 453 17.75 9.71 18.00
N LEU A 454 16.47 9.35 17.86
CA LEU A 454 15.47 10.19 17.19
C LEU A 454 15.31 11.56 17.88
N HIS A 455 15.41 11.65 19.22
CA HIS A 455 15.38 12.93 19.93
C HIS A 455 16.61 13.80 19.66
N THR A 456 17.81 13.20 19.61
CA THR A 456 19.05 13.96 19.39
C THR A 456 19.10 14.67 18.04
N ARG A 457 18.32 14.20 17.06
CA ARG A 457 18.22 14.79 15.72
C ARG A 457 17.14 15.90 15.64
N ASN A 458 16.56 16.33 16.77
CA ASN A 458 15.44 17.29 16.83
C ASN A 458 14.22 16.88 15.99
N VAL A 459 14.05 15.58 15.72
CA VAL A 459 12.84 15.10 15.04
C VAL A 459 11.71 15.24 16.05
N ASN A 460 10.73 16.10 15.75
CA ASN A 460 9.65 16.50 16.66
C ASN A 460 8.60 15.38 16.82
N ALA A 461 9.07 14.21 17.24
CA ALA A 461 8.31 12.98 17.22
C ALA A 461 7.46 12.78 18.49
N HIS A 462 7.41 13.72 19.45
CA HIS A 462 6.66 13.59 20.71
C HIS A 462 6.61 12.15 21.25
N LEU A 463 7.80 11.55 21.38
CA LEU A 463 8.00 10.12 21.55
C LEU A 463 8.57 9.85 22.94
N HIS A 464 7.87 9.11 23.77
CA HIS A 464 8.30 8.86 25.15
C HIS A 464 8.27 7.38 25.45
N ARG A 465 9.17 6.89 26.30
CA ARG A 465 9.05 5.52 26.81
C ARG A 465 7.76 5.41 27.62
N LEU A 466 7.03 4.30 27.48
CA LEU A 466 5.87 4.00 28.30
C LEU A 466 6.34 3.86 29.77
N PRO A 467 5.80 4.63 30.73
CA PRO A 467 6.18 4.49 32.13
C PRO A 467 5.92 3.08 32.65
N ASP A 468 6.69 2.63 33.64
CA ASP A 468 6.53 1.33 34.31
C ASP A 468 6.60 0.10 33.38
N SER A 469 7.10 0.27 32.15
CA SER A 469 7.27 -0.82 31.17
C SER A 469 8.65 -1.47 31.27
N ASP A 470 8.65 -2.78 31.11
CA ASP A 470 9.85 -3.61 31.03
C ASP A 470 10.57 -3.40 29.69
N ASP A 471 11.87 -3.64 29.66
CA ASP A 471 12.56 -3.91 28.39
C ASP A 471 12.07 -5.26 27.86
N LEU A 472 11.81 -5.33 26.56
CA LEU A 472 11.36 -6.55 25.88
C LEU A 472 12.55 -7.20 25.18
N GLU A 473 12.50 -8.52 25.06
CA GLU A 473 13.45 -9.31 24.29
C GLU A 473 12.69 -10.23 23.33
N ASP A 474 13.02 -10.16 22.04
CA ASP A 474 12.45 -11.05 21.01
C ASP A 474 13.24 -12.36 20.93
N ALA A 475 12.75 -13.36 20.18
CA ALA A 475 13.40 -14.68 20.12
C ALA A 475 14.81 -14.70 19.51
N ASP A 476 15.19 -13.67 18.76
CA ASP A 476 16.55 -13.46 18.24
C ASP A 476 17.45 -12.65 19.17
N GLY A 477 16.98 -12.28 20.36
CA GLY A 477 17.73 -11.53 21.36
C GLY A 477 17.69 -10.01 21.18
N THR A 478 16.96 -9.52 20.16
CA THR A 478 16.76 -8.10 19.93
C THR A 478 16.03 -7.45 21.10
N LYS A 479 16.62 -6.39 21.64
CA LYS A 479 16.09 -5.67 22.81
C LYS A 479 15.26 -4.47 22.38
N MET A 480 14.04 -4.38 22.92
CA MET A 480 13.06 -3.37 22.52
C MET A 480 12.49 -2.63 23.74
N GLU A 481 11.99 -1.42 23.51
CA GLU A 481 11.24 -0.63 24.49
C GLU A 481 9.83 -0.29 23.96
N ILE A 482 8.85 -0.25 24.86
CA ILE A 482 7.49 0.21 24.53
C ILE A 482 7.48 1.74 24.59
N CYS A 483 7.07 2.37 23.49
CA CYS A 483 7.02 3.82 23.35
C CYS A 483 5.58 4.32 23.12
N LEU A 484 5.33 5.54 23.57
CA LEU A 484 4.17 6.36 23.30
C LEU A 484 4.54 7.46 22.30
N TRP A 485 3.83 7.49 21.18
CA TRP A 485 3.95 8.52 20.16
C TRP A 485 2.69 9.38 20.13
N SER A 486 2.81 10.69 20.28
CA SER A 486 1.68 11.62 20.24
C SER A 486 1.67 12.46 18.96
N LEU A 487 0.59 12.38 18.18
CA LEU A 487 0.38 13.22 16.98
C LEU A 487 -0.60 14.35 17.28
N THR A 488 -0.09 15.59 17.31
CA THR A 488 -0.90 16.81 17.49
C THR A 488 -1.38 17.38 16.14
N GLY A 489 -2.25 18.38 16.15
CA GLY A 489 -2.85 18.96 14.93
C GLY A 489 -1.86 19.49 13.88
N HIS A 490 -0.68 19.96 14.30
CA HIS A 490 0.36 20.42 13.37
C HIS A 490 1.20 19.26 12.82
N ASP A 491 1.40 18.19 13.61
CA ASP A 491 2.25 17.05 13.27
C ASP A 491 1.50 15.93 12.52
N ILE A 492 0.20 16.10 12.27
CA ILE A 492 -0.62 15.09 11.58
C ILE A 492 -0.18 14.84 10.15
N TRP A 493 0.48 15.83 9.54
CA TRP A 493 0.84 15.81 8.13
C TRP A 493 2.23 15.22 7.94
N GLN A 494 2.30 14.03 7.35
CA GLN A 494 3.57 13.43 6.97
C GLN A 494 4.23 14.28 5.88
N GLN A 495 5.43 14.78 6.15
CA GLN A 495 6.21 15.56 5.19
C GLN A 495 6.57 14.74 3.94
N PRO A 496 6.75 15.37 2.77
CA PRO A 496 6.95 14.64 1.51
C PRO A 496 8.33 13.97 1.41
N VAL A 497 9.36 14.58 2.00
CA VAL A 497 10.78 14.17 1.90
C VAL A 497 11.53 14.49 3.20
N GLY A 498 12.78 14.04 3.30
CA GLY A 498 13.69 14.41 4.38
C GLY A 498 13.52 13.56 5.64
N GLN A 499 14.29 13.92 6.68
CA GLN A 499 14.40 13.13 7.91
C GLN A 499 13.06 12.97 8.64
N ASP A 500 12.27 14.03 8.75
CA ASP A 500 10.94 13.96 9.39
C ASP A 500 10.00 13.00 8.66
N SER A 501 10.06 12.95 7.33
CA SER A 501 9.26 12.02 6.53
C SER A 501 9.64 10.56 6.79
N ALA A 502 10.95 10.26 6.79
CA ALA A 502 11.47 8.91 7.01
C ALA A 502 11.16 8.40 8.43
N VAL A 503 11.31 9.27 9.44
CA VAL A 503 10.99 8.92 10.83
C VAL A 503 9.49 8.75 11.03
N HIS A 504 8.66 9.63 10.45
CA HIS A 504 7.20 9.46 10.50
C HIS A 504 6.77 8.13 9.87
N GLU A 505 7.34 7.75 8.71
CA GLU A 505 7.08 6.46 8.05
C GLU A 505 7.47 5.26 8.92
N LEU A 506 8.65 5.31 9.56
CA LEU A 506 9.09 4.30 10.51
C LEU A 506 8.13 4.17 11.70
N LEU A 507 7.72 5.30 12.31
CA LEU A 507 6.84 5.30 13.47
C LEU A 507 5.43 4.80 13.12
N VAL A 508 4.90 5.16 11.95
CA VAL A 508 3.65 4.58 11.42
C VAL A 508 3.79 3.07 11.29
N THR A 509 4.87 2.60 10.64
CA THR A 509 5.13 1.16 10.43
C THR A 509 5.23 0.40 11.75
N ALA A 510 6.01 0.91 12.69
CA ALA A 510 6.17 0.33 14.02
C ALA A 510 4.85 0.32 14.81
N THR A 511 4.08 1.41 14.75
CA THR A 511 2.77 1.51 15.40
C THR A 511 1.78 0.49 14.83
N MET A 512 1.74 0.33 13.50
CA MET A 512 0.88 -0.65 12.83
C MET A 512 1.24 -2.09 13.19
N LEU A 513 2.54 -2.42 13.17
CA LEU A 513 3.03 -3.72 13.58
C LEU A 513 2.76 -3.99 15.07
N THR A 514 2.90 -2.97 15.92
CA THR A 514 2.60 -3.04 17.36
C THR A 514 1.13 -3.37 17.58
N ALA A 515 0.23 -2.64 16.92
CA ALA A 515 -1.21 -2.86 17.04
C ALA A 515 -1.58 -4.30 16.68
N TRP A 516 -1.09 -4.81 15.54
CA TRP A 516 -1.33 -6.19 15.15
C TRP A 516 -0.75 -7.21 16.13
N THR A 517 0.46 -6.94 16.62
CA THR A 517 1.13 -7.81 17.58
C THR A 517 0.32 -7.93 18.87
N LEU A 518 -0.19 -6.81 19.37
CA LEU A 518 -1.05 -6.79 20.54
C LEU A 518 -2.33 -7.58 20.32
N TRP A 519 -2.94 -7.48 19.14
CA TRP A 519 -4.16 -8.26 18.81
C TRP A 519 -3.88 -9.77 18.78
N LYS A 520 -2.73 -10.18 18.23
CA LYS A 520 -2.32 -11.58 18.24
C LYS A 520 -2.07 -12.11 19.64
N ILE A 521 -1.36 -11.32 20.45
CA ILE A 521 -1.04 -11.71 21.83
C ILE A 521 -2.30 -11.76 22.68
N SER A 522 -3.21 -10.79 22.56
CA SER A 522 -4.51 -10.83 23.25
C SER A 522 -5.38 -12.01 22.81
N SER A 523 -5.17 -12.51 21.59
CA SER A 523 -5.77 -13.75 21.08
C SER A 523 -5.03 -15.03 21.49
N GLY A 524 -4.03 -14.94 22.36
CA GLY A 524 -3.29 -16.09 22.94
C GLY A 524 -1.94 -16.40 22.28
N ALA A 525 -1.45 -15.56 21.36
CA ALA A 525 -0.08 -15.69 20.85
C ALA A 525 0.96 -15.31 21.92
N SER A 526 2.17 -15.85 21.79
CA SER A 526 3.29 -15.62 22.72
C SER A 526 4.27 -14.61 22.10
N TRP A 527 4.67 -13.59 22.87
CA TRP A 527 5.59 -12.52 22.41
C TRP A 527 6.86 -13.05 21.71
N PRO A 528 7.65 -13.97 22.30
CA PRO A 528 8.85 -14.50 21.62
C PRO A 528 8.57 -15.18 20.27
N ARG A 529 7.34 -15.64 20.01
CA ARG A 529 6.99 -16.26 18.72
C ARG A 529 6.58 -15.25 17.66
N MET A 530 6.52 -13.96 17.99
CA MET A 530 6.07 -12.92 17.08
C MET A 530 7.14 -12.54 16.07
N GLY A 531 8.43 -12.65 16.41
CA GLY A 531 9.52 -12.19 15.53
C GLY A 531 9.34 -10.72 15.15
N TYR A 532 8.94 -9.91 16.14
CA TYR A 532 8.61 -8.50 15.96
C TYR A 532 9.81 -7.71 15.44
N GLY A 533 11.00 -7.89 16.04
CA GLY A 533 12.21 -7.15 15.67
C GLY A 533 12.58 -7.37 14.21
N ARG A 534 12.61 -8.64 13.79
CA ARG A 534 12.80 -9.05 12.39
C ARG A 534 11.73 -8.49 11.47
N SER A 535 10.46 -8.50 11.88
CA SER A 535 9.35 -8.00 11.06
C SER A 535 9.46 -6.48 10.86
N LEU A 536 9.82 -5.73 11.90
CA LEU A 536 10.05 -4.28 11.80
C LEU A 536 11.26 -3.96 10.92
N HIS A 537 12.36 -4.69 11.10
CA HIS A 537 13.57 -4.54 10.28
C HIS A 537 13.26 -4.80 8.81
N ASN A 538 12.60 -5.92 8.48
CA ASN A 538 12.20 -6.24 7.12
C ASN A 538 11.26 -5.18 6.53
N ALA A 539 10.30 -4.69 7.31
CA ALA A 539 9.40 -3.62 6.84
C ALA A 539 10.18 -2.34 6.52
N LEU A 540 11.21 -2.00 7.30
CA LEU A 540 12.05 -0.83 7.04
C LEU A 540 12.88 -0.99 5.74
N VAL A 541 13.55 -2.14 5.60
CA VAL A 541 14.47 -2.44 4.48
C VAL A 541 13.74 -2.64 3.16
N PHE A 542 12.60 -3.36 3.14
CA PHE A 542 11.94 -3.76 1.89
C PHE A 542 10.82 -2.81 1.44
N SER A 543 10.38 -1.86 2.29
CA SER A 543 9.30 -0.93 1.97
C SER A 543 9.82 0.37 1.38
N PHE A 544 10.26 0.34 0.12
CA PHE A 544 10.52 1.58 -0.63
C PHE A 544 9.28 2.00 -1.43
N ASN A 545 8.97 3.30 -1.39
CA ASN A 545 8.03 3.87 -2.35
C ASN A 545 8.49 3.51 -3.78
N ALA A 546 7.58 3.14 -4.68
CA ALA A 546 7.90 2.73 -6.05
C ALA A 546 8.77 3.78 -6.79
N ALA A 547 8.52 5.08 -6.54
CA ALA A 547 9.31 6.19 -7.06
C ALA A 547 10.72 6.31 -6.44
N LEU A 548 11.02 5.60 -5.36
CA LEU A 548 12.32 5.67 -4.64
C LEU A 548 13.19 4.43 -4.82
N THR A 549 12.74 3.48 -5.64
CA THR A 549 13.57 2.34 -6.05
C THR A 549 14.83 2.83 -6.77
N ARG A 550 15.90 2.05 -6.78
CA ARG A 550 17.18 2.33 -7.46
C ARG A 550 17.70 1.08 -8.17
N THR A 551 18.67 1.27 -9.07
CA THR A 551 19.43 0.17 -9.66
C THR A 551 20.09 -0.66 -8.55
N GLY A 552 20.06 -1.99 -8.66
CA GLY A 552 20.55 -2.92 -7.64
C GLY A 552 19.48 -3.43 -6.66
N ASP A 553 18.38 -2.68 -6.44
CA ASP A 553 17.27 -3.17 -5.58
C ASP A 553 16.68 -4.49 -6.11
N PHE A 554 16.68 -4.67 -7.44
CA PHE A 554 16.26 -5.91 -8.08
C PHE A 554 17.16 -7.09 -7.74
N ASP A 555 18.47 -6.88 -7.76
CA ASP A 555 19.46 -7.93 -7.54
C ASP A 555 19.43 -8.41 -6.09
N ASP A 556 19.15 -7.51 -5.16
CA ASP A 556 18.95 -7.88 -3.76
C ASP A 556 17.66 -8.68 -3.60
N TRP A 557 16.57 -8.23 -4.25
CA TRP A 557 15.28 -8.90 -4.20
C TRP A 557 15.26 -10.30 -4.84
N ILE A 558 16.06 -10.52 -5.88
CA ILE A 558 16.14 -11.82 -6.54
C ILE A 558 17.07 -12.80 -5.82
N ARG A 559 18.06 -12.30 -5.07
CA ARG A 559 19.02 -13.09 -4.28
C ARG A 559 18.54 -13.41 -2.87
N SER A 560 17.60 -12.63 -2.34
CA SER A 560 16.88 -12.86 -1.08
C SER A 560 15.97 -14.08 -1.15
#